data_AF-A0A6N7QT43-F1
#
_entry.id   AF-A0A6N7QT43-F1
#
_cell.length_a   1.000
_cell.length_b   1.000
_cell.length_c   1.000
_cell.angle_alpha   90.00
_cell.angle_beta   90.00
_cell.angle_gamma   90.00
#
_symmetry.space_group_name_H-M   'P 1'
#
loop_
_entity.id
_entity.type
_entity.pdbx_description
1 polymer ?
#
loop_
_entity_poly.entity_id
_entity_poly.type
_entity_poly.pdbx_seq_one_letter_code
_entity_poly.pdbx_strand_id
1 'polypeptide(L)'
;MNPLSLIGRDTPLFDEDIAAHEPALTEQVAGSRFLVIGAAGTIGQAVTREIFCRNPAALDVVDISENNLVELVRDLRSSMGYIDGDFRTFALDAGSTAFAALMREPRGYDYVLNLSALKHVRSESDPYSLMRMVEVNIENTLSTARWAQEKGAAKYFCVSTDKAAAPVNMMGASKRIMERFLMRESERLPVSMARFANVAFSDGSLLHGFNQRLAKRQPIAAPNDVRRYFVTDTESGQLCLLSCLLGQNRDILFPKLSERLHLITFADIAVRYLAARGFEAVPCSTEAEARANVEPLAAQGQWPCYFFASDTTGEKDFEEFYTQDEDIDWQRFASLGVIRNPATYDAARLDHFLNEINRLRAAGTWQKADLVALFFHLLPDFAHKETGRYLDGRM
;
A
#
# COMPACT_ATOMS: atom_id res chain seq x y z
N MET A 1 -4.77 -2.42 -22.89
CA MET A 1 -3.89 -1.24 -22.75
C MET A 1 -2.75 -1.63 -21.84
N ASN A 2 -1.49 -1.40 -22.21
CA ASN A 2 -0.35 -1.80 -21.39
C ASN A 2 -0.13 -0.76 -20.27
N PRO A 3 -0.30 -1.10 -18.97
CA PRO A 3 -0.11 -0.16 -17.87
C PRO A 3 1.31 0.43 -17.83
N LEU A 4 2.32 -0.33 -18.27
CA LEU A 4 3.72 0.14 -18.36
C LEU A 4 3.83 1.38 -19.25
N SER A 5 3.18 1.38 -20.40
CA SER A 5 3.27 2.49 -21.37
C SER A 5 2.71 3.80 -20.82
N LEU A 6 1.71 3.72 -19.93
CA LEU A 6 1.10 4.87 -19.27
C LEU A 6 2.05 5.52 -18.27
N ILE A 7 2.90 4.72 -17.63
CA ILE A 7 3.90 5.16 -16.67
C ILE A 7 5.29 5.33 -17.30
N GLY A 8 5.35 5.42 -18.64
CA GLY A 8 6.57 5.71 -19.38
C GLY A 8 7.54 4.54 -19.52
N ARG A 9 7.11 3.30 -19.28
CA ARG A 9 7.94 2.09 -19.35
C ARG A 9 7.45 1.11 -20.41
N ASP A 10 8.33 0.23 -20.86
CA ASP A 10 8.06 -0.84 -21.81
C ASP A 10 8.35 -2.23 -21.23
N THR A 11 9.23 -2.33 -20.21
CA THR A 11 9.56 -3.58 -19.52
C THR A 11 9.16 -3.59 -18.05
N PRO A 12 8.77 -4.75 -17.48
CA PRO A 12 8.59 -4.94 -16.04
C PRO A 12 9.89 -4.77 -15.25
N LEU A 13 9.77 -4.50 -13.95
CA LEU A 13 10.92 -4.31 -13.04
C LEU A 13 11.55 -5.63 -12.57
N PHE A 14 10.72 -6.63 -12.26
CA PHE A 14 11.13 -7.76 -11.43
C PHE A 14 11.23 -9.09 -12.18
N ASP A 15 11.11 -9.09 -13.51
CA ASP A 15 11.13 -10.31 -14.33
C ASP A 15 12.38 -11.17 -14.09
N GLU A 16 13.55 -10.55 -13.94
CA GLU A 16 14.81 -11.26 -13.70
C GLU A 16 14.82 -11.98 -12.36
N ASP A 17 14.44 -11.29 -11.27
CA ASP A 17 14.40 -11.88 -9.94
C ASP A 17 13.29 -12.94 -9.83
N ILE A 18 12.13 -12.71 -10.45
CA ILE A 18 11.05 -13.69 -10.50
C ILE A 18 11.51 -14.94 -11.25
N ALA A 19 12.08 -14.80 -12.45
CA ALA A 19 12.56 -15.94 -13.23
C ALA A 19 13.66 -16.72 -12.51
N ALA A 20 14.58 -16.02 -11.82
CA ALA A 20 15.66 -16.66 -11.06
C ALA A 20 15.15 -17.49 -9.87
N HIS A 21 14.00 -17.13 -9.29
CA HIS A 21 13.45 -17.78 -8.10
C HIS A 21 12.17 -18.59 -8.36
N GLU A 22 11.64 -18.61 -9.57
CA GLU A 22 10.34 -19.20 -9.90
C GLU A 22 10.16 -20.66 -9.41
N PRO A 23 11.12 -21.59 -9.59
CA PRO A 23 10.96 -22.95 -9.10
C PRO A 23 10.79 -23.02 -7.57
N ALA A 24 11.59 -22.23 -6.84
CA ALA A 24 11.54 -22.18 -5.38
C ALA A 24 10.25 -21.50 -4.88
N LEU A 25 9.83 -20.41 -5.54
CA LEU A 25 8.56 -19.73 -5.23
C LEU A 25 7.37 -20.68 -5.43
N THR A 26 7.33 -21.41 -6.55
CA THR A 26 6.27 -22.37 -6.84
C THR A 26 6.22 -23.50 -5.81
N GLU A 27 7.37 -24.12 -5.50
CA GLU A 27 7.44 -25.20 -4.51
C GLU A 27 7.00 -24.72 -3.11
N GLN A 28 7.51 -23.57 -2.68
CA GLN A 28 7.22 -23.01 -1.37
C GLN A 28 5.74 -22.60 -1.25
N VAL A 29 5.15 -22.03 -2.30
CA VAL A 29 3.72 -21.69 -2.30
C VAL A 29 2.87 -22.97 -2.26
N ALA A 30 3.15 -23.94 -3.13
CA ALA A 30 2.36 -25.16 -3.23
C ALA A 30 2.32 -25.96 -1.92
N GLY A 31 3.41 -25.95 -1.15
CA GLY A 31 3.50 -26.62 0.15
C GLY A 31 2.91 -25.84 1.34
N SER A 32 2.45 -24.59 1.17
CA SER A 32 2.19 -23.68 2.28
C SER A 32 0.77 -23.15 2.35
N ARG A 33 0.38 -22.74 3.56
CA ARG A 33 -0.92 -22.12 3.88
C ARG A 33 -0.75 -20.63 4.09
N PHE A 34 -1.56 -19.84 3.40
CA PHE A 34 -1.48 -18.38 3.40
C PHE A 34 -2.75 -17.75 3.99
N LEU A 35 -2.55 -16.71 4.79
CA LEU A 35 -3.60 -15.75 5.16
C LEU A 35 -3.25 -14.37 4.59
N VAL A 36 -4.11 -13.81 3.75
CA VAL A 36 -3.94 -12.46 3.20
C VAL A 36 -5.00 -11.53 3.78
N ILE A 37 -4.59 -10.56 4.58
CA ILE A 37 -5.44 -9.56 5.24
C ILE A 37 -5.36 -8.25 4.44
N GLY A 38 -6.50 -7.62 4.15
CA GLY A 38 -6.58 -6.53 3.18
C GLY A 38 -6.50 -7.02 1.73
N ALA A 39 -6.93 -8.26 1.49
CA ALA A 39 -6.78 -8.95 0.21
C ALA A 39 -7.60 -8.33 -0.92
N ALA A 40 -8.64 -7.55 -0.62
CA ALA A 40 -9.49 -6.95 -1.64
C ALA A 40 -9.02 -5.54 -2.05
N GLY A 41 -7.97 -4.99 -1.42
CA GLY A 41 -7.27 -3.80 -1.92
C GLY A 41 -6.35 -4.12 -3.10
N THR A 42 -5.93 -3.12 -3.89
CA THR A 42 -5.13 -3.33 -5.11
C THR A 42 -3.90 -4.23 -4.91
N ILE A 43 -3.08 -3.94 -3.91
CA ILE A 43 -1.86 -4.73 -3.64
C ILE A 43 -2.23 -6.11 -3.09
N GLY A 44 -3.28 -6.18 -2.27
CA GLY A 44 -3.85 -7.43 -1.76
C GLY A 44 -4.26 -8.37 -2.89
N GLN A 45 -5.04 -7.87 -3.85
CA GLN A 45 -5.48 -8.67 -5.00
C GLN A 45 -4.30 -9.13 -5.83
N ALA A 46 -3.32 -8.26 -6.06
CA ALA A 46 -2.10 -8.59 -6.81
C ALA A 46 -1.29 -9.71 -6.15
N VAL A 47 -1.01 -9.62 -4.84
CA VAL A 47 -0.26 -10.69 -4.15
C VAL A 47 -1.10 -11.96 -3.99
N THR A 48 -2.42 -11.85 -3.80
CA THR A 48 -3.32 -13.01 -3.80
C THR A 48 -3.26 -13.73 -5.15
N ARG A 49 -3.22 -13.01 -6.28
CA ARG A 49 -3.04 -13.59 -7.60
C ARG A 49 -1.70 -14.29 -7.74
N GLU A 50 -0.61 -13.66 -7.30
CA GLU A 50 0.74 -14.25 -7.33
C GLU A 50 0.86 -15.53 -6.48
N ILE A 51 0.10 -15.62 -5.37
CA ILE A 51 0.01 -16.84 -4.58
C ILE A 51 -0.88 -17.87 -5.29
N PHE A 52 -2.07 -17.48 -5.74
CA PHE A 52 -3.06 -18.38 -6.33
C PHE A 52 -2.54 -19.08 -7.59
N CYS A 53 -1.80 -18.38 -8.46
CA CYS A 53 -1.25 -18.96 -9.69
C CYS A 53 -0.22 -20.08 -9.44
N ARG A 54 0.30 -20.19 -8.22
CA ARG A 54 1.28 -21.20 -7.80
C ARG A 54 0.67 -22.33 -6.95
N ASN A 55 -0.65 -22.50 -7.02
CA ASN A 55 -1.42 -23.63 -6.44
C ASN A 55 -1.16 -23.89 -4.94
N PRO A 56 -1.44 -22.93 -4.03
CA PRO A 56 -1.14 -23.06 -2.61
C PRO A 56 -1.92 -24.19 -1.94
N ALA A 57 -1.38 -24.78 -0.88
CA ALA A 57 -2.09 -25.79 -0.09
C ALA A 57 -3.36 -25.22 0.57
N ALA A 58 -3.29 -23.97 1.03
CA ALA A 58 -4.47 -23.19 1.41
C ALA A 58 -4.21 -21.70 1.24
N LEU A 59 -5.25 -20.96 0.87
CA LEU A 59 -5.25 -19.50 0.74
C LEU A 59 -6.56 -18.94 1.30
N ASP A 60 -6.47 -18.35 2.48
CA ASP A 60 -7.57 -17.62 3.07
C ASP A 60 -7.36 -16.12 2.87
N VAL A 61 -8.40 -15.43 2.39
CA VAL A 61 -8.36 -13.99 2.13
C VAL A 61 -9.39 -13.26 2.99
N VAL A 62 -8.97 -12.17 3.62
CA VAL A 62 -9.76 -11.36 4.54
C VAL A 62 -9.74 -9.91 4.10
N ASP A 63 -10.92 -9.29 4.00
CA ASP A 63 -11.08 -7.85 3.77
C ASP A 63 -12.44 -7.37 4.29
N ILE A 64 -12.61 -6.08 4.56
CA ILE A 64 -13.91 -5.53 4.93
C ILE A 64 -14.82 -5.32 3.71
N SER A 65 -14.25 -5.20 2.51
CA SER A 65 -15.00 -4.91 1.29
C SER A 65 -15.54 -6.19 0.65
N GLU A 66 -16.80 -6.53 0.93
CA GLU A 66 -17.45 -7.70 0.31
C GLU A 66 -17.51 -7.59 -1.23
N ASN A 67 -17.71 -6.38 -1.76
CA ASN A 67 -17.82 -6.15 -3.20
C ASN A 67 -16.49 -6.41 -3.91
N ASN A 68 -15.39 -5.92 -3.33
CA ASN A 68 -14.06 -6.14 -3.91
C ASN A 68 -13.60 -7.59 -3.72
N LEU A 69 -14.05 -8.30 -2.66
CA LEU A 69 -13.82 -9.73 -2.51
C LEU A 69 -14.54 -10.52 -3.61
N VAL A 70 -15.78 -10.16 -3.95
CA VAL A 70 -16.51 -10.77 -5.07
C VAL A 70 -15.75 -10.54 -6.39
N GLU A 71 -15.26 -9.33 -6.62
CA GLU A 71 -14.48 -9.01 -7.82
C GLU A 71 -13.18 -9.83 -7.88
N LEU A 72 -12.42 -9.88 -6.79
CA LEU A 72 -11.22 -10.71 -6.68
C LEU A 72 -11.50 -12.18 -7.03
N VAL A 73 -12.56 -12.78 -6.46
CA VAL A 73 -12.90 -14.18 -6.74
C VAL A 73 -13.26 -14.40 -8.20
N ARG A 74 -14.02 -13.49 -8.81
CA ARG A 74 -14.38 -13.57 -10.24
C ARG A 74 -13.15 -13.47 -11.11
N ASP A 75 -12.29 -12.51 -10.82
CA ASP A 75 -11.06 -12.26 -11.56
C ASP A 75 -10.10 -13.47 -11.51
N LEU A 76 -9.89 -14.06 -10.32
CA LEU A 76 -9.09 -15.28 -10.17
C LEU A 76 -9.68 -16.45 -10.96
N ARG A 77 -11.00 -16.69 -10.86
CA ARG A 77 -11.66 -17.80 -11.56
C ARG A 77 -11.66 -17.66 -13.07
N SER A 78 -11.83 -16.44 -13.57
CA SER A 78 -11.79 -16.16 -15.01
C SER A 78 -10.38 -16.19 -15.57
N SER A 79 -9.38 -15.82 -14.77
CA SER A 79 -7.98 -15.79 -15.21
C SER A 79 -7.29 -17.15 -15.10
N MET A 80 -7.55 -17.90 -14.03
CA MET A 80 -6.73 -19.05 -13.61
C MET A 80 -7.56 -20.27 -13.21
N GLY A 81 -8.88 -20.14 -13.08
CA GLY A 81 -9.76 -21.24 -12.72
C GLY A 81 -9.75 -21.57 -11.23
N TYR A 82 -9.43 -22.81 -10.89
CA TYR A 82 -9.50 -23.36 -9.54
C TYR A 82 -8.16 -24.01 -9.18
N ILE A 83 -7.85 -24.03 -7.89
CA ILE A 83 -6.68 -24.70 -7.32
C ILE A 83 -7.10 -26.01 -6.65
N ASP A 84 -6.13 -26.89 -6.38
CA ASP A 84 -6.38 -28.15 -5.67
C ASP A 84 -6.52 -27.93 -4.15
N GLY A 85 -5.87 -26.89 -3.63
CA GLY A 85 -5.91 -26.50 -2.22
C GLY A 85 -7.17 -25.75 -1.81
N ASP A 86 -7.25 -25.42 -0.53
CA ASP A 86 -8.40 -24.69 0.03
C ASP A 86 -8.32 -23.20 -0.29
N PHE A 87 -9.36 -22.64 -0.92
CA PHE A 87 -9.50 -21.19 -1.10
C PHE A 87 -10.76 -20.67 -0.41
N ARG A 88 -10.61 -19.81 0.61
CA ARG A 88 -11.75 -19.22 1.35
C ARG A 88 -11.65 -17.71 1.43
N THR A 89 -12.79 -17.04 1.39
CA THR A 89 -12.88 -15.58 1.46
C THR A 89 -13.75 -15.14 2.63
N PHE A 90 -13.31 -14.14 3.39
CA PHE A 90 -14.00 -13.67 4.58
C PHE A 90 -14.14 -12.14 4.56
N ALA A 91 -15.38 -11.65 4.58
CA ALA A 91 -15.69 -10.22 4.66
C ALA A 91 -15.63 -9.74 6.13
N LEU A 92 -14.42 -9.57 6.69
CA LEU A 92 -14.18 -9.29 8.11
C LEU A 92 -13.22 -8.12 8.33
N ASP A 93 -13.45 -7.38 9.41
CA ASP A 93 -12.48 -6.44 9.97
C ASP A 93 -11.47 -7.21 10.85
N ALA A 94 -10.16 -7.02 10.59
CA ALA A 94 -9.08 -7.68 11.32
C ALA A 94 -9.05 -7.35 12.83
N GLY A 95 -9.64 -6.23 13.24
CA GLY A 95 -9.79 -5.85 14.65
C GLY A 95 -11.06 -6.40 15.31
N SER A 96 -11.92 -7.12 14.58
CA SER A 96 -13.22 -7.56 15.08
C SER A 96 -13.18 -8.84 15.91
N THR A 97 -14.22 -9.03 16.73
CA THR A 97 -14.46 -10.30 17.45
C THR A 97 -14.67 -11.49 16.51
N ALA A 98 -15.24 -11.24 15.32
CA ALA A 98 -15.44 -12.27 14.29
C ALA A 98 -14.10 -12.74 13.69
N PHE A 99 -13.18 -11.82 13.39
CA PHE A 99 -11.82 -12.19 12.98
C PHE A 99 -11.09 -12.95 14.08
N ALA A 100 -11.22 -12.52 15.34
CA ALA A 100 -10.66 -13.27 16.47
C ALA A 100 -11.28 -14.67 16.62
N ALA A 101 -12.54 -14.88 16.25
CA ALA A 101 -13.16 -16.21 16.23
C ALA A 101 -12.57 -17.09 15.12
N LEU A 102 -12.37 -16.54 13.91
CA LEU A 102 -11.69 -17.22 12.80
C LEU A 102 -10.26 -17.64 13.21
N MET A 103 -9.50 -16.74 13.84
CA MET A 103 -8.13 -17.05 14.29
C MET A 103 -8.08 -18.10 15.42
N ARG A 104 -9.19 -18.36 16.12
CA ARG A 104 -9.25 -19.45 17.12
C ARG A 104 -9.50 -20.82 16.51
N GLU A 105 -9.86 -20.92 15.23
CA GLU A 105 -9.98 -22.21 14.54
C GLU A 105 -8.68 -23.02 14.64
N PRO A 106 -8.74 -24.36 14.61
CA PRO A 106 -7.54 -25.21 14.67
C PRO A 106 -6.57 -24.99 13.50
N ARG A 107 -7.06 -24.45 12.36
CA ARG A 107 -6.22 -24.15 11.20
C ARG A 107 -5.20 -23.06 11.55
N GLY A 108 -3.92 -23.34 11.26
CA GLY A 108 -2.84 -22.35 11.27
C GLY A 108 -2.45 -21.94 9.85
N TYR A 109 -1.57 -20.95 9.76
CA TYR A 109 -1.02 -20.44 8.50
C TYR A 109 0.50 -20.42 8.60
N ASP A 110 1.18 -20.75 7.51
CA ASP A 110 2.65 -20.71 7.45
C ASP A 110 3.12 -19.28 7.13
N TYR A 111 2.36 -18.56 6.30
CA TYR A 111 2.60 -17.15 5.96
C TYR A 111 1.36 -16.31 6.21
N VAL A 112 1.51 -15.22 6.95
CA VAL A 112 0.47 -14.22 7.14
C VAL A 112 0.92 -12.91 6.51
N LEU A 113 0.15 -12.42 5.53
CA LEU A 113 0.41 -11.18 4.81
C LEU A 113 -0.64 -10.14 5.22
N ASN A 114 -0.22 -9.01 5.76
CA ASN A 114 -1.10 -7.88 6.09
C ASN A 114 -0.88 -6.69 5.17
N LEU A 115 -1.83 -6.50 4.25
CA LEU A 115 -1.89 -5.46 3.24
C LEU A 115 -2.93 -4.37 3.63
N SER A 116 -3.63 -4.56 4.76
CA SER A 116 -4.66 -3.62 5.21
C SER A 116 -4.06 -2.32 5.75
N ALA A 117 -4.68 -1.19 5.40
CA ALA A 117 -4.26 0.12 5.86
C ALA A 117 -5.33 1.20 5.64
N LEU A 118 -5.31 2.24 6.49
CA LEU A 118 -5.77 3.57 6.10
C LEU A 118 -4.58 4.31 5.47
N LYS A 119 -4.63 4.49 4.14
CA LYS A 119 -3.49 5.00 3.35
C LYS A 119 -3.59 6.46 2.89
N HIS A 120 -4.76 7.08 3.01
CA HIS A 120 -4.97 8.44 2.51
C HIS A 120 -4.53 9.46 3.56
N VAL A 121 -3.65 10.39 3.18
CA VAL A 121 -3.15 11.45 4.08
C VAL A 121 -4.29 12.25 4.70
N ARG A 122 -5.34 12.57 3.93
CA ARG A 122 -6.54 13.26 4.43
C ARG A 122 -7.23 12.60 5.62
N SER A 123 -7.00 11.31 5.89
CA SER A 123 -7.54 10.65 7.08
C SER A 123 -6.96 11.22 8.39
N GLU A 124 -5.96 12.10 8.32
CA GLU A 124 -5.48 12.90 9.46
C GLU A 124 -6.27 14.19 9.70
N SER A 125 -7.28 14.51 8.88
CA SER A 125 -8.04 15.77 8.97
C SER A 125 -8.85 15.92 10.25
N ASP A 126 -9.28 14.81 10.84
CA ASP A 126 -10.13 14.78 12.03
C ASP A 126 -9.62 13.73 13.04
N PRO A 127 -9.90 13.90 14.35
CA PRO A 127 -9.39 13.01 15.39
C PRO A 127 -9.93 11.58 15.31
N TYR A 128 -11.07 11.35 14.65
CA TYR A 128 -11.75 10.06 14.62
C TYR A 128 -11.16 9.17 13.53
N SER A 129 -11.01 9.70 12.32
CA SER A 129 -10.30 9.05 11.21
C SER A 129 -8.84 8.81 11.56
N LEU A 130 -8.21 9.72 12.30
CA LEU A 130 -6.84 9.55 12.77
C LEU A 130 -6.72 8.43 13.81
N MET A 131 -7.66 8.33 14.76
CA MET A 131 -7.72 7.19 15.68
C MET A 131 -7.93 5.87 14.92
N ARG A 132 -8.82 5.86 13.93
CA ARG A 132 -9.03 4.68 13.08
C ARG A 132 -7.78 4.29 12.30
N MET A 133 -6.97 5.27 11.89
CA MET A 133 -5.67 5.03 11.26
C MET A 133 -4.70 4.35 12.23
N VAL A 134 -4.67 4.77 13.50
CA VAL A 134 -3.88 4.11 14.55
C VAL A 134 -4.35 2.66 14.74
N GLU A 135 -5.66 2.43 14.84
CA GLU A 135 -6.25 1.10 14.98
C GLU A 135 -5.83 0.17 13.84
N VAL A 136 -6.04 0.58 12.60
CA VAL A 136 -5.80 -0.28 11.44
C VAL A 136 -4.30 -0.44 11.16
N ASN A 137 -3.53 0.65 11.17
CA ASN A 137 -2.13 0.58 10.76
C ASN A 137 -1.23 0.00 11.85
N ILE A 138 -1.56 0.19 13.13
CA ILE A 138 -0.71 -0.18 14.27
C ILE A 138 -1.32 -1.32 15.09
N GLU A 139 -2.49 -1.13 15.71
CA GLU A 139 -3.05 -2.11 16.66
C GLU A 139 -3.47 -3.43 15.97
N ASN A 140 -4.13 -3.36 14.81
CA ASN A 140 -4.52 -4.54 14.04
C ASN A 140 -3.27 -5.29 13.52
N THR A 141 -2.23 -4.57 13.10
CA THR A 141 -0.95 -5.18 12.71
C THR A 141 -0.33 -5.95 13.88
N LEU A 142 -0.30 -5.35 15.08
CA LEU A 142 0.16 -6.01 16.30
C LEU A 142 -0.66 -7.25 16.65
N SER A 143 -1.99 -7.13 16.62
CA SER A 143 -2.90 -8.23 16.94
C SER A 143 -2.73 -9.41 15.97
N THR A 144 -2.66 -9.13 14.68
CA THR A 144 -2.51 -10.17 13.64
C THR A 144 -1.13 -10.81 13.65
N ALA A 145 -0.06 -10.06 13.96
CA ALA A 145 1.28 -10.60 14.16
C ALA A 145 1.33 -11.54 15.37
N ARG A 146 0.66 -11.18 16.48
CA ARG A 146 0.55 -12.06 17.66
C ARG A 146 -0.22 -13.33 17.36
N TRP A 147 -1.35 -13.25 16.63
CA TRP A 147 -2.06 -14.45 16.19
C TRP A 147 -1.18 -15.36 15.32
N ALA A 148 -0.41 -14.78 14.40
CA ALA A 148 0.53 -15.54 13.57
C ALA A 148 1.60 -16.23 14.44
N GLN A 149 2.16 -15.52 15.42
CA GLN A 149 3.13 -16.07 16.37
C GLN A 149 2.53 -17.22 17.20
N GLU A 150 1.35 -17.02 17.79
CA GLU A 150 0.66 -18.02 18.62
C GLU A 150 0.30 -19.29 17.84
N LYS A 151 0.03 -19.17 16.54
CA LYS A 151 -0.27 -20.28 15.64
C LYS A 151 0.97 -20.93 15.01
N GLY A 152 2.17 -20.45 15.36
CA GLY A 152 3.42 -21.00 14.86
C GLY A 152 3.65 -20.73 13.38
N ALA A 153 3.21 -19.57 12.87
CA ALA A 153 3.52 -19.15 11.50
C ALA A 153 5.04 -19.08 11.29
N ALA A 154 5.50 -19.43 10.09
CA ALA A 154 6.89 -19.32 9.73
C ALA A 154 7.31 -17.85 9.53
N LYS A 155 6.39 -17.00 9.05
CA LYS A 155 6.67 -15.59 8.80
C LYS A 155 5.42 -14.72 8.76
N TYR A 156 5.57 -13.48 9.21
CA TYR A 156 4.62 -12.40 9.01
C TYR A 156 5.18 -11.36 8.03
N PHE A 157 4.39 -10.99 7.04
CA PHE A 157 4.72 -9.94 6.09
C PHE A 157 3.71 -8.80 6.20
N CYS A 158 4.17 -7.55 6.08
CA CYS A 158 3.25 -6.44 5.90
C CYS A 158 3.83 -5.31 5.03
N VAL A 159 2.93 -4.44 4.59
CA VAL A 159 3.28 -3.28 3.75
C VAL A 159 3.68 -2.07 4.60
N SER A 160 4.90 -1.59 4.36
CA SER A 160 5.34 -0.24 4.71
C SER A 160 5.23 0.69 3.48
N THR A 161 5.79 1.89 3.56
CA THR A 161 5.69 2.90 2.49
C THR A 161 6.97 3.72 2.44
N ASP A 162 7.29 4.23 1.26
CA ASP A 162 8.30 5.29 1.06
C ASP A 162 8.18 6.44 2.09
N LYS A 163 6.95 6.85 2.42
CA LYS A 163 6.62 7.89 3.40
C LYS A 163 7.06 7.58 4.84
N ALA A 164 7.45 6.35 5.14
CA ALA A 164 7.94 5.96 6.47
C ALA A 164 9.43 6.27 6.67
N ALA A 165 10.22 6.44 5.60
CA ALA A 165 11.65 6.70 5.68
C ALA A 165 11.94 8.04 6.38
N ALA A 166 11.20 9.10 5.99
CA ALA A 166 11.25 10.42 6.60
C ALA A 166 9.84 11.03 6.63
N PRO A 167 8.99 10.67 7.62
CA PRO A 167 7.58 11.04 7.58
C PRO A 167 7.37 12.55 7.79
N VAL A 168 6.48 13.13 6.98
CA VAL A 168 6.05 14.55 7.09
C VAL A 168 4.54 14.70 7.34
N ASN A 169 3.81 13.58 7.34
CA ASN A 169 2.38 13.47 7.60
C ASN A 169 2.09 12.30 8.57
N MET A 170 0.91 12.28 9.17
CA MET A 170 0.53 11.28 10.17
C MET A 170 0.38 9.89 9.57
N MET A 171 0.01 9.79 8.28
CA MET A 171 -0.04 8.50 7.59
C MET A 171 1.33 7.83 7.54
N GLY A 172 2.35 8.53 7.04
CA GLY A 172 3.74 8.04 7.02
C GLY A 172 4.27 7.76 8.43
N ALA A 173 3.96 8.63 9.40
CA ALA A 173 4.35 8.42 10.78
C ALA A 173 3.68 7.17 11.39
N SER A 174 2.40 6.90 11.12
CA SER A 174 1.71 5.70 11.61
C SER A 174 2.39 4.41 11.12
N LYS A 175 2.87 4.40 9.87
CA LYS A 175 3.62 3.29 9.29
C LYS A 175 5.02 3.17 9.89
N ARG A 176 5.69 4.29 10.18
CA ARG A 176 6.98 4.27 10.91
C ARG A 176 6.82 3.76 12.34
N ILE A 177 5.74 4.12 13.03
CA ILE A 177 5.41 3.57 14.36
C ILE A 177 5.14 2.06 14.26
N MET A 178 4.36 1.62 13.26
CA MET A 178 4.14 0.21 12.97
C MET A 178 5.45 -0.56 12.75
N GLU A 179 6.40 -0.02 11.97
CA GLU A 179 7.74 -0.62 11.80
C GLU A 179 8.45 -0.83 13.14
N ARG A 180 8.40 0.15 14.06
CA ARG A 180 9.03 0.05 15.40
C ARG A 180 8.40 -1.05 16.24
N PHE A 181 7.08 -1.17 16.21
CA PHE A 181 6.36 -2.25 16.88
C PHE A 181 6.74 -3.63 16.31
N LEU A 182 6.87 -3.74 14.98
CA LEU A 182 7.27 -4.98 14.36
C LEU A 182 8.72 -5.36 14.64
N MET A 183 9.62 -4.41 14.91
CA MET A 183 10.96 -4.75 15.41
C MET A 183 10.90 -5.51 16.74
N ARG A 184 9.95 -5.15 17.63
CA ARG A 184 9.71 -5.90 18.87
C ARG A 184 9.12 -7.28 18.59
N GLU A 185 8.08 -7.38 17.76
CA GLU A 185 7.45 -8.67 17.45
C GLU A 185 8.41 -9.61 16.68
N SER A 186 9.37 -9.04 15.92
CA SER A 186 10.39 -9.78 15.16
C SER A 186 11.33 -10.64 16.02
N GLU A 187 11.37 -10.42 17.33
CA GLU A 187 12.13 -11.26 18.26
C GLU A 187 11.52 -12.66 18.44
N ARG A 188 10.23 -12.82 18.14
CA ARG A 188 9.47 -14.06 18.37
C ARG A 188 8.94 -14.70 17.09
N LEU A 189 8.73 -13.90 16.05
CA LEU A 189 8.22 -14.34 14.76
C LEU A 189 9.01 -13.62 13.67
N PRO A 190 9.58 -14.31 12.66
CA PRO A 190 10.22 -13.64 11.55
C PRO A 190 9.25 -12.66 10.86
N VAL A 191 9.68 -11.41 10.71
CA VAL A 191 8.92 -10.36 10.02
C VAL A 191 9.69 -9.90 8.79
N SER A 192 9.00 -9.64 7.69
CA SER A 192 9.57 -8.90 6.55
C SER A 192 8.58 -7.85 6.06
N MET A 193 9.06 -6.85 5.34
CA MET A 193 8.24 -5.76 4.83
C MET A 193 8.64 -5.38 3.41
N ALA A 194 7.76 -4.68 2.72
CA ALA A 194 8.09 -4.01 1.47
C ALA A 194 7.74 -2.52 1.54
N ARG A 195 8.58 -1.66 0.95
CA ARG A 195 8.30 -0.23 0.72
C ARG A 195 7.97 -0.03 -0.76
N PHE A 196 6.77 0.48 -1.03
CA PHE A 196 6.27 0.70 -2.38
C PHE A 196 6.49 2.12 -2.86
N ALA A 197 6.65 2.22 -4.18
CA ALA A 197 6.35 3.44 -4.93
C ALA A 197 4.82 3.62 -5.06
N ASN A 198 4.37 4.61 -5.82
CA ASN A 198 2.97 4.69 -6.19
C ASN A 198 2.58 3.49 -7.07
N VAL A 199 1.56 2.73 -6.66
CA VAL A 199 0.98 1.68 -7.52
C VAL A 199 0.00 2.35 -8.49
N ALA A 200 0.31 2.28 -9.78
CA ALA A 200 -0.47 2.89 -10.85
C ALA A 200 -1.91 2.37 -10.84
N PHE A 201 -2.88 3.29 -10.93
CA PHE A 201 -4.31 2.99 -10.92
C PHE A 201 -4.81 2.23 -9.68
N SER A 202 -4.05 2.20 -8.59
CA SER A 202 -4.51 1.62 -7.33
C SER A 202 -5.75 2.32 -6.79
N ASP A 203 -6.58 1.58 -6.06
CA ASP A 203 -7.90 2.04 -5.65
C ASP A 203 -7.82 3.34 -4.83
N GLY A 204 -8.67 4.31 -5.14
CA GLY A 204 -8.65 5.65 -4.56
C GLY A 204 -7.45 6.54 -4.95
N SER A 205 -6.49 6.09 -5.76
CA SER A 205 -5.41 6.96 -6.26
C SER A 205 -5.92 8.00 -7.27
N LEU A 206 -5.13 9.05 -7.51
CA LEU A 206 -5.45 10.04 -8.55
C LEU A 206 -5.63 9.39 -9.94
N LEU A 207 -4.79 8.38 -10.24
CA LEU A 207 -4.82 7.62 -11.50
C LEU A 207 -6.10 6.79 -11.62
N HIS A 208 -6.54 6.16 -10.52
CA HIS A 208 -7.86 5.53 -10.47
C HIS A 208 -8.97 6.58 -10.68
N GLY A 209 -8.80 7.77 -10.13
CA GLY A 209 -9.64 8.93 -10.40
C GLY A 209 -9.83 9.21 -11.89
N PHE A 210 -8.79 9.09 -12.71
CA PHE A 210 -8.91 9.31 -14.17
C PHE A 210 -9.89 8.33 -14.85
N ASN A 211 -9.90 7.06 -14.43
CA ASN A 211 -10.90 6.08 -14.88
C ASN A 211 -12.32 6.56 -14.52
N GLN A 212 -12.49 7.01 -13.28
CA GLN A 212 -13.79 7.46 -12.78
C GLN A 212 -14.26 8.76 -13.45
N ARG A 213 -13.36 9.71 -13.73
CA ARG A 213 -13.68 10.96 -14.43
C ARG A 213 -14.13 10.68 -15.85
N LEU A 214 -13.38 9.85 -16.58
CA LEU A 214 -13.70 9.51 -17.96
C LEU A 214 -15.06 8.78 -18.06
N ALA A 215 -15.29 7.79 -17.19
CA ALA A 215 -16.55 7.04 -17.15
C ALA A 215 -17.76 7.93 -16.83
N LYS A 216 -17.56 8.96 -16.01
CA LYS A 216 -18.61 9.92 -15.61
C LYS A 216 -18.71 11.14 -16.53
N ARG A 217 -17.93 11.21 -17.60
CA ARG A 217 -17.80 12.39 -18.47
C ARG A 217 -17.51 13.66 -17.66
N GLN A 218 -16.43 13.61 -16.90
CA GLN A 218 -15.91 14.70 -16.06
C GLN A 218 -14.50 15.09 -16.50
N PRO A 219 -14.05 16.34 -16.26
CA PRO A 219 -12.69 16.74 -16.58
C PRO A 219 -11.66 15.95 -15.78
N ILE A 220 -10.45 15.83 -16.32
CA ILE A 220 -9.31 15.30 -15.57
C ILE A 220 -8.61 16.47 -14.88
N ALA A 221 -8.24 16.30 -13.61
CA ALA A 221 -7.42 17.26 -12.89
C ALA A 221 -6.17 16.55 -12.35
N ALA A 222 -5.01 17.20 -12.46
CA ALA A 222 -3.75 16.63 -11.99
C ALA A 222 -2.70 17.70 -11.67
N PRO A 223 -1.85 17.50 -10.66
CA PRO A 223 -0.70 18.36 -10.46
C PRO A 223 0.33 18.17 -11.59
N ASN A 224 0.99 19.26 -11.99
CA ASN A 224 1.99 19.28 -13.07
C ASN A 224 3.45 19.44 -12.59
N ASP A 225 3.65 19.64 -11.30
CA ASP A 225 4.92 19.86 -10.63
C ASP A 225 5.36 18.66 -9.77
N VAL A 226 4.39 17.86 -9.31
CA VAL A 226 4.65 16.67 -8.48
C VAL A 226 5.10 15.49 -9.33
N ARG A 227 6.23 14.90 -8.98
CA ARG A 227 6.79 13.72 -9.64
C ARG A 227 6.80 12.51 -8.71
N ARG A 228 6.46 11.33 -9.24
CA ARG A 228 6.45 10.08 -8.48
C ARG A 228 7.04 8.94 -9.29
N TYR A 229 7.54 7.94 -8.58
CA TYR A 229 7.85 6.62 -9.13
C TYR A 229 6.57 5.80 -9.19
N PHE A 230 6.36 5.07 -10.30
CA PHE A 230 5.19 4.22 -10.45
C PHE A 230 5.56 2.76 -10.76
N VAL A 231 4.87 1.85 -10.07
CA VAL A 231 4.88 0.41 -10.34
C VAL A 231 3.48 -0.04 -10.77
N THR A 232 3.42 -1.14 -11.50
CA THR A 232 2.16 -1.82 -11.82
C THR A 232 1.61 -2.57 -10.60
N ASP A 233 0.35 -2.98 -10.69
CA ASP A 233 -0.26 -3.90 -9.73
C ASP A 233 0.48 -5.24 -9.68
N THR A 234 0.79 -5.86 -10.83
CA THR A 234 1.57 -7.11 -10.88
C THR A 234 2.92 -6.98 -10.17
N GLU A 235 3.69 -5.93 -10.48
CA GLU A 235 4.97 -5.68 -9.80
C GLU A 235 4.79 -5.51 -8.28
N SER A 236 3.71 -4.86 -7.84
CA SER A 236 3.43 -4.73 -6.41
C SER A 236 3.16 -6.09 -5.74
N GLY A 237 2.43 -6.99 -6.42
CA GLY A 237 2.20 -8.36 -5.95
C GLY A 237 3.48 -9.18 -5.88
N GLN A 238 4.32 -9.08 -6.91
CA GLN A 238 5.62 -9.76 -7.00
C GLN A 238 6.57 -9.31 -5.88
N LEU A 239 6.66 -8.00 -5.61
CA LEU A 239 7.46 -7.47 -4.50
C LEU A 239 6.98 -7.99 -3.15
N CYS A 240 5.66 -8.02 -2.91
CA CYS A 240 5.09 -8.62 -1.70
C CYS A 240 5.47 -10.10 -1.56
N LEU A 241 5.32 -10.88 -2.64
CA LEU A 241 5.62 -12.32 -2.64
C LEU A 241 7.11 -12.56 -2.37
N LEU A 242 8.00 -11.86 -3.07
CA LEU A 242 9.45 -11.98 -2.91
C LEU A 242 9.88 -11.61 -1.49
N SER A 243 9.37 -10.53 -0.92
CA SER A 243 9.65 -10.18 0.47
C SER A 243 9.13 -11.24 1.42
N CYS A 244 7.89 -11.69 1.24
CA CYS A 244 7.28 -12.69 2.09
C CYS A 244 8.07 -14.00 2.05
N LEU A 245 8.41 -14.54 0.88
CA LEU A 245 9.04 -15.86 0.83
C LEU A 245 10.55 -15.80 1.05
N LEU A 246 11.24 -14.81 0.48
CA LEU A 246 12.70 -14.75 0.42
C LEU A 246 13.33 -13.72 1.36
N GLY A 247 12.55 -12.78 1.90
CA GLY A 247 13.03 -11.80 2.88
C GLY A 247 13.45 -12.46 4.19
N GLN A 248 14.58 -12.05 4.75
CA GLN A 248 15.01 -12.48 6.07
C GLN A 248 14.28 -11.70 7.17
N ASN A 249 14.46 -12.13 8.42
CA ASN A 249 13.85 -11.43 9.55
C ASN A 249 14.36 -9.98 9.59
N ARG A 250 13.41 -9.03 9.62
CA ARG A 250 13.57 -7.56 9.61
C ARG A 250 14.00 -6.94 8.28
N ASP A 251 14.01 -7.72 7.20
CA ASP A 251 14.27 -7.18 5.87
C ASP A 251 13.13 -6.27 5.42
N ILE A 252 13.47 -5.16 4.78
CA ILE A 252 12.55 -4.31 4.03
C ILE A 252 12.99 -4.28 2.56
N LEU A 253 12.20 -4.88 1.68
CA LEU A 253 12.49 -4.91 0.25
C LEU A 253 11.89 -3.69 -0.45
N PHE A 254 12.60 -3.15 -1.44
CA PHE A 254 12.15 -2.03 -2.25
C PHE A 254 12.72 -2.12 -3.68
N PRO A 255 12.05 -1.54 -4.69
CA PRO A 255 12.57 -1.51 -6.04
C PRO A 255 13.84 -0.66 -6.13
N LYS A 256 14.90 -1.17 -6.76
CA LYS A 256 16.07 -0.35 -7.07
C LYS A 256 15.68 0.78 -8.01
N LEU A 257 16.16 1.97 -7.69
CA LEU A 257 16.11 3.09 -8.62
C LEU A 257 16.97 2.73 -9.84
N SER A 258 16.41 2.87 -11.02
CA SER A 258 17.07 2.58 -12.29
C SER A 258 16.55 3.53 -13.35
N GLU A 259 17.20 3.59 -14.52
CA GLU A 259 16.66 4.34 -15.67
C GLU A 259 15.23 3.89 -16.02
N ARG A 260 14.89 2.63 -15.74
CA ARG A 260 13.55 2.09 -15.94
C ARG A 260 12.57 2.72 -14.95
N LEU A 261 12.93 2.86 -13.68
CA LEU A 261 12.11 3.49 -12.65
C LEU A 261 12.41 4.99 -12.55
N HIS A 262 11.86 5.78 -13.47
CA HIS A 262 12.03 7.23 -13.52
C HIS A 262 10.85 7.98 -12.88
N LEU A 263 11.10 9.24 -12.55
CA LEU A 263 10.10 10.18 -12.07
C LEU A 263 9.23 10.68 -13.23
N ILE A 264 7.92 10.59 -13.09
CA ILE A 264 6.93 11.09 -14.06
C ILE A 264 5.87 11.93 -13.34
N THR A 265 5.35 12.97 -13.99
CA THR A 265 4.29 13.81 -13.43
C THR A 265 2.90 13.17 -13.62
N PHE A 266 1.94 13.55 -12.77
CA PHE A 266 0.56 13.11 -12.95
C PHE A 266 -0.08 13.67 -14.23
N ALA A 267 0.29 14.91 -14.61
CA ALA A 267 -0.14 15.52 -15.87
C ALA A 267 0.36 14.72 -17.09
N ASP A 268 1.63 14.29 -17.10
CA ASP A 268 2.17 13.46 -18.19
C ASP A 268 1.43 12.13 -18.32
N ILE A 269 1.11 11.48 -17.19
CA ILE A 269 0.33 10.24 -17.21
C ILE A 269 -1.10 10.51 -17.70
N ALA A 270 -1.73 11.62 -17.32
CA ALA A 270 -3.05 12.01 -17.81
C ALA A 270 -3.07 12.16 -19.34
N VAL A 271 -2.06 12.81 -19.91
CA VAL A 271 -1.89 12.96 -21.37
C VAL A 271 -1.76 11.58 -22.04
N ARG A 272 -0.87 10.72 -21.54
CA ARG A 272 -0.68 9.34 -22.06
C ARG A 272 -1.96 8.51 -21.94
N TYR A 273 -2.65 8.64 -20.81
CA TYR A 273 -3.90 7.94 -20.49
C TYR A 273 -5.04 8.30 -21.46
N LEU A 274 -5.18 9.59 -21.77
CA LEU A 274 -6.15 10.10 -22.74
C LEU A 274 -5.79 9.70 -24.16
N ALA A 275 -4.52 9.85 -24.56
CA ALA A 275 -4.05 9.46 -25.89
C ALA A 275 -4.28 7.96 -26.15
N ALA A 276 -4.02 7.10 -25.17
CA ALA A 276 -4.29 5.67 -25.25
C ALA A 276 -5.79 5.31 -25.37
N ARG A 277 -6.69 6.29 -25.18
CA ARG A 277 -8.14 6.17 -25.35
C ARG A 277 -8.68 6.99 -26.51
N GLY A 278 -7.80 7.52 -27.36
CA GLY A 278 -8.17 8.29 -28.55
C GLY A 278 -8.58 9.73 -28.26
N PHE A 279 -8.20 10.28 -27.10
CA PHE A 279 -8.43 11.68 -26.76
C PHE A 279 -7.13 12.48 -26.74
N GLU A 280 -7.15 13.69 -27.30
CA GLU A 280 -6.12 14.70 -27.08
C GLU A 280 -6.43 15.49 -25.79
N ALA A 281 -5.44 15.64 -24.92
CA ALA A 281 -5.58 16.41 -23.68
C ALA A 281 -5.56 17.92 -23.98
N VAL A 282 -6.59 18.65 -23.53
CA VAL A 282 -6.70 20.11 -23.70
C VAL A 282 -6.56 20.80 -22.34
N PRO A 283 -5.45 21.50 -22.05
CA PRO A 283 -5.29 22.23 -20.80
C PRO A 283 -6.30 23.38 -20.68
N CYS A 284 -7.00 23.41 -19.56
CA CYS A 284 -7.89 24.50 -19.15
C CYS A 284 -7.23 25.30 -18.03
N SER A 285 -7.51 26.61 -17.98
CA SER A 285 -6.95 27.53 -16.99
C SER A 285 -7.70 27.49 -15.66
N THR A 286 -8.96 27.05 -15.66
CA THR A 286 -9.78 26.97 -14.43
C THR A 286 -10.61 25.70 -14.37
N GLU A 287 -11.03 25.32 -13.16
CA GLU A 287 -11.96 24.21 -12.98
C GLU A 287 -13.31 24.42 -13.68
N ALA A 288 -13.82 25.66 -13.65
CA ALA A 288 -15.09 26.00 -14.26
C ALA A 288 -15.05 25.85 -15.79
N GLU A 289 -13.95 26.31 -16.40
CA GLU A 289 -13.68 26.11 -17.82
C GLU A 289 -13.59 24.61 -18.17
N ALA A 290 -12.85 23.83 -17.38
CA ALA A 290 -12.72 22.39 -17.62
C ALA A 290 -14.08 21.67 -17.55
N ARG A 291 -14.93 22.02 -16.58
CA ARG A 291 -16.29 21.48 -16.45
C ARG A 291 -17.19 21.88 -17.62
N ALA A 292 -17.13 23.14 -18.06
CA ALA A 292 -17.96 23.64 -19.16
C ALA A 292 -17.61 23.01 -20.52
N ASN A 293 -16.37 22.54 -20.69
CA ASN A 293 -15.85 22.08 -21.97
C ASN A 293 -15.81 20.55 -22.15
N VAL A 294 -16.36 19.75 -21.22
CA VAL A 294 -16.32 18.28 -21.36
C VAL A 294 -17.03 17.80 -22.62
N GLU A 295 -18.32 18.14 -22.78
CA GLU A 295 -19.10 17.68 -23.93
C GLU A 295 -18.61 18.27 -25.27
N PRO A 296 -18.35 19.59 -25.38
CA PRO A 296 -17.86 20.18 -26.63
C PRO A 296 -16.53 19.61 -27.10
N LEU A 297 -15.58 19.36 -26.19
CA LEU A 297 -14.27 18.81 -26.55
C LEU A 297 -14.33 17.31 -26.81
N ALA A 298 -15.09 16.55 -26.01
CA ALA A 298 -15.22 15.11 -26.20
C ALA A 298 -15.79 14.75 -27.59
N ALA A 299 -16.70 15.58 -28.12
CA ALA A 299 -17.23 15.43 -29.48
C ALA A 299 -16.18 15.59 -30.60
N GLN A 300 -15.05 16.23 -30.29
CA GLN A 300 -13.95 16.49 -31.21
C GLN A 300 -12.75 15.55 -31.00
N GLY A 301 -12.90 14.51 -30.16
CA GLY A 301 -11.77 13.65 -29.78
C GLY A 301 -10.78 14.36 -28.85
N GLN A 302 -11.24 15.35 -28.10
CA GLN A 302 -10.44 16.11 -27.13
C GLN A 302 -11.00 15.95 -25.71
N TRP A 303 -10.19 16.18 -24.67
CA TRP A 303 -10.66 16.08 -23.28
C TRP A 303 -10.10 17.20 -22.41
N PRO A 304 -10.96 17.96 -21.67
CA PRO A 304 -10.49 19.05 -20.83
C PRO A 304 -9.70 18.54 -19.64
N CYS A 305 -8.55 19.17 -19.40
CA CYS A 305 -7.63 18.86 -18.32
C CYS A 305 -7.32 20.11 -17.52
N TYR A 306 -7.52 20.09 -16.20
CA TYR A 306 -7.06 21.14 -15.30
C TYR A 306 -5.74 20.73 -14.64
N PHE A 307 -4.63 21.25 -15.17
CA PHE A 307 -3.30 21.00 -14.64
C PHE A 307 -2.84 22.14 -13.75
N PHE A 308 -2.42 21.84 -12.52
CA PHE A 308 -2.16 22.83 -11.48
C PHE A 308 -0.84 22.61 -10.74
N ALA A 309 -0.32 23.65 -10.09
CA ALA A 309 0.80 23.51 -9.14
C ALA A 309 0.29 23.06 -7.75
N SER A 310 1.05 22.17 -7.10
CA SER A 310 0.74 21.57 -5.81
C SER A 310 0.93 22.53 -4.63
N ASP A 311 0.03 22.43 -3.65
CA ASP A 311 0.06 23.22 -2.41
C ASP A 311 -0.55 22.45 -1.21
N THR A 312 -0.60 21.11 -1.30
CA THR A 312 -1.33 20.27 -0.34
C THR A 312 -0.50 19.89 0.89
N THR A 313 -1.20 19.54 1.97
CA THR A 313 -0.63 19.14 3.26
C THR A 313 0.23 17.89 3.11
N GLY A 314 1.42 17.91 3.71
CA GLY A 314 2.27 16.73 3.83
C GLY A 314 2.79 16.16 2.51
N GLU A 315 2.73 16.92 1.42
CA GLU A 315 3.24 16.52 0.11
C GLU A 315 4.71 16.87 -0.06
N LYS A 316 5.52 15.90 -0.53
CA LYS A 316 6.93 16.11 -0.90
C LYS A 316 7.09 16.21 -2.42
N ASP A 317 8.14 16.87 -2.87
CA ASP A 317 8.46 16.96 -4.30
C ASP A 317 8.80 15.57 -4.88
N PHE A 318 9.56 14.76 -4.13
CA PHE A 318 9.82 13.36 -4.40
C PHE A 318 9.90 12.55 -3.10
N GLU A 319 9.72 11.24 -3.20
CA GLU A 319 9.79 10.30 -2.08
C GLU A 319 11.09 9.49 -2.14
N GLU A 320 11.57 9.06 -0.97
CA GLU A 320 12.79 8.27 -0.80
C GLU A 320 12.43 6.87 -0.29
N PHE A 321 13.05 5.83 -0.85
CA PHE A 321 12.83 4.45 -0.37
C PHE A 321 13.65 4.11 0.87
N TYR A 322 14.78 4.78 1.05
CA TYR A 322 15.74 4.55 2.12
C TYR A 322 16.38 5.87 2.57
N THR A 323 16.91 5.88 3.79
CA THR A 323 17.69 6.99 4.35
C THR A 323 19.19 6.72 4.29
N GLN A 324 20.03 7.74 4.48
CA GLN A 324 21.51 7.59 4.42
C GLN A 324 22.07 6.64 5.49
N ASP A 325 21.36 6.47 6.61
CA ASP A 325 21.81 5.67 7.75
C ASP A 325 21.33 4.21 7.71
N GLU A 326 20.54 3.84 6.69
CA GLU A 326 20.04 2.47 6.56
C GLU A 326 21.11 1.55 5.92
N ASP A 327 21.28 0.36 6.50
CA ASP A 327 22.17 -0.68 5.96
C ASP A 327 21.47 -1.43 4.82
N ILE A 328 22.01 -1.35 3.61
CA ILE A 328 21.36 -1.87 2.40
C ILE A 328 22.23 -2.93 1.72
N ASP A 329 21.65 -4.11 1.52
CA ASP A 329 22.16 -5.15 0.65
C ASP A 329 21.64 -4.93 -0.78
N TRP A 330 22.57 -4.54 -1.67
CA TRP A 330 22.31 -4.29 -3.08
C TRP A 330 22.59 -5.49 -3.98
N GLN A 331 23.12 -6.58 -3.42
CA GLN A 331 23.65 -7.72 -4.19
C GLN A 331 22.72 -8.93 -4.17
N ARG A 332 21.83 -9.04 -3.17
CA ARG A 332 20.95 -10.21 -3.01
C ARG A 332 19.99 -10.43 -4.18
N PHE A 333 19.50 -9.36 -4.79
CA PHE A 333 18.56 -9.39 -5.91
C PHE A 333 19.07 -8.47 -7.01
N ALA A 334 18.72 -8.77 -8.27
CA ALA A 334 19.09 -7.96 -9.41
C ALA A 334 18.39 -6.60 -9.38
N SER A 335 17.07 -6.60 -9.13
CA SER A 335 16.18 -5.45 -9.26
C SER A 335 15.65 -4.91 -7.92
N LEU A 336 15.94 -5.58 -6.80
CA LEU A 336 15.48 -5.19 -5.46
C LEU A 336 16.66 -4.81 -4.54
N GLY A 337 16.48 -3.74 -3.78
CA GLY A 337 17.31 -3.43 -2.62
C GLY A 337 16.71 -4.03 -1.36
N VAL A 338 17.56 -4.41 -0.42
CA VAL A 338 17.14 -4.98 0.87
C VAL A 338 17.71 -4.14 2.01
N ILE A 339 16.85 -3.43 2.72
CA ILE A 339 17.24 -2.76 3.96
C ILE A 339 17.27 -3.80 5.07
N ARG A 340 18.41 -3.92 5.76
CA ARG A 340 18.59 -4.79 6.91
C ARG A 340 18.35 -4.00 8.19
N ASN A 341 17.14 -4.10 8.73
CA ASN A 341 16.77 -3.30 9.89
C ASN A 341 17.24 -3.96 11.20
N PRO A 342 17.95 -3.27 12.10
CA PRO A 342 18.26 -3.81 13.42
C PRO A 342 16.98 -3.91 14.27
N ALA A 343 16.98 -4.80 15.27
CA ALA A 343 15.94 -4.82 16.31
C ALA A 343 16.13 -3.66 17.31
N THR A 344 16.03 -2.43 16.81
CA THR A 344 16.13 -1.23 17.63
C THR A 344 14.75 -0.62 17.85
N TYR A 345 14.31 -0.64 19.09
CA TYR A 345 13.06 -0.02 19.54
C TYR A 345 13.18 0.39 21.02
N ASP A 346 12.36 1.35 21.44
CA ASP A 346 12.23 1.76 22.84
C ASP A 346 10.95 1.14 23.42
N ALA A 347 11.11 0.06 24.19
CA ALA A 347 9.97 -0.69 24.73
C ALA A 347 9.06 0.18 25.61
N ALA A 348 9.64 1.08 26.42
CA ALA A 348 8.87 1.93 27.33
C ALA A 348 8.02 2.94 26.54
N ARG A 349 8.56 3.51 25.47
CA ARG A 349 7.79 4.41 24.58
C ARG A 349 6.70 3.68 23.83
N LEU A 350 6.96 2.47 23.34
CA LEU A 350 5.96 1.64 22.67
C LEU A 350 4.79 1.29 23.61
N ASP A 351 5.10 0.91 24.85
CA ASP A 351 4.08 0.59 25.85
C ASP A 351 3.31 1.84 26.30
N HIS A 352 4.01 2.97 26.48
CA HIS A 352 3.37 4.26 26.75
C HIS A 352 2.38 4.63 25.64
N PHE A 353 2.77 4.48 24.37
CA PHE A 353 1.89 4.75 23.23
C PHE A 353 0.59 3.93 23.31
N LEU A 354 0.68 2.61 23.49
CA LEU A 354 -0.51 1.75 23.57
C LEU A 354 -1.37 2.06 24.81
N ASN A 355 -0.75 2.32 25.96
CA ASN A 355 -1.47 2.66 27.18
C ASN A 355 -2.25 3.96 27.03
N GLU A 356 -1.66 4.97 26.39
CA GLU A 356 -2.33 6.24 26.18
C GLU A 356 -3.44 6.15 25.14
N ILE A 357 -3.25 5.41 24.03
CA ILE A 357 -4.33 5.13 23.08
C ILE A 357 -5.52 4.46 23.78
N ASN A 358 -5.27 3.46 24.62
CA ASN A 358 -6.32 2.81 25.42
C ASN A 358 -6.98 3.77 26.41
N ARG A 359 -6.21 4.65 27.06
CA ARG A 359 -6.73 5.67 27.98
C ARG A 359 -7.67 6.64 27.26
N LEU A 360 -7.26 7.15 26.10
CA LEU A 360 -8.06 8.06 25.27
C LEU A 360 -9.37 7.39 24.82
N ARG A 361 -9.28 6.13 24.34
CA ARG A 361 -10.46 5.36 23.93
C ARG A 361 -11.41 5.09 25.10
N ALA A 362 -10.89 4.72 26.27
CA ALA A 362 -11.69 4.47 27.47
C ALA A 362 -12.36 5.74 28.01
N ALA A 363 -11.72 6.91 27.85
CA ALA A 363 -12.32 8.20 28.19
C ALA A 363 -13.46 8.60 27.23
N GLY A 364 -13.57 7.96 26.07
CA GLY A 364 -14.61 8.20 25.06
C GLY A 364 -14.49 9.54 24.33
N THR A 365 -13.49 10.36 24.66
CA THR A 365 -13.25 11.68 24.05
C THR A 365 -11.75 11.93 23.93
N TRP A 366 -11.33 12.44 22.77
CA TRP A 366 -9.93 12.82 22.47
C TRP A 366 -9.90 13.90 21.39
N GLN A 367 -8.80 14.61 21.32
CA GLN A 367 -8.51 15.63 20.32
C GLN A 367 -7.39 15.18 19.38
N LYS A 368 -7.30 15.81 18.20
CA LYS A 368 -6.22 15.53 17.24
C LYS A 368 -4.85 15.79 17.88
N ALA A 369 -4.75 16.83 18.70
CA ALA A 369 -3.54 17.20 19.41
C ALA A 369 -3.01 16.09 20.35
N ASP A 370 -3.90 15.30 20.97
CA ASP A 370 -3.51 14.20 21.85
C ASP A 370 -2.77 13.11 21.05
N LEU A 371 -3.29 12.76 19.87
CA LEU A 371 -2.69 11.77 18.97
C LEU A 371 -1.38 12.28 18.35
N VAL A 372 -1.34 13.56 17.96
CA VAL A 372 -0.13 14.19 17.43
C VAL A 372 0.99 14.20 18.47
N ALA A 373 0.69 14.53 19.73
CA ALA A 373 1.66 14.52 20.82
C ALA A 373 2.26 13.12 21.05
N LEU A 374 1.44 12.07 20.95
CA LEU A 374 1.90 10.68 21.04
C LEU A 374 2.85 10.29 19.90
N PHE A 375 2.55 10.74 18.68
CA PHE A 375 3.42 10.49 17.53
C PHE A 375 4.78 11.16 17.69
N PHE A 376 4.82 12.42 18.14
CA PHE A 376 6.07 13.13 18.43
C PHE A 376 6.88 12.49 19.58
N HIS A 377 6.19 11.97 20.60
CA HIS A 377 6.87 11.28 21.69
C HIS A 377 7.60 10.01 21.19
N LEU A 378 6.96 9.25 20.30
CA LEU A 378 7.56 8.04 19.73
C LEU A 378 8.60 8.35 18.64
N LEU A 379 8.38 9.40 17.86
CA LEU A 379 9.21 9.83 16.72
C LEU A 379 9.65 11.30 16.92
N PRO A 380 10.71 11.56 17.71
CA PRO A 380 11.16 12.93 17.98
C PRO A 380 11.57 13.71 16.73
N ASP A 381 12.10 13.01 15.71
CA ASP A 381 12.55 13.59 14.45
C ASP A 381 11.41 13.76 13.42
N PHE A 382 10.17 13.49 13.81
CA PHE A 382 9.00 13.65 12.95
C PHE A 382 8.79 15.13 12.62
N ALA A 383 8.83 15.49 11.34
CA ALA A 383 8.65 16.86 10.88
C ALA A 383 7.25 17.07 10.28
N HIS A 384 6.22 17.08 11.13
CA HIS A 384 4.83 17.26 10.69
C HIS A 384 4.62 18.61 9.97
N LYS A 385 4.18 18.59 8.70
CA LYS A 385 3.91 19.78 7.90
C LYS A 385 2.43 19.91 7.59
N GLU A 386 1.70 20.70 8.38
CA GLU A 386 0.26 20.95 8.18
C GLU A 386 0.02 22.27 7.42
N THR A 387 -0.60 22.20 6.23
CA THR A 387 -0.97 23.41 5.45
C THR A 387 -2.47 23.69 5.51
N GLY A 388 -3.27 22.77 6.06
CA GLY A 388 -4.74 22.85 6.11
C GLY A 388 -5.43 22.65 4.76
N ARG A 389 -4.68 22.41 3.68
CA ARG A 389 -5.20 22.10 2.34
C ARG A 389 -5.00 20.63 2.03
N TYR A 390 -6.03 19.98 1.50
CA TYR A 390 -6.00 18.57 1.10
C TYR A 390 -6.38 18.44 -0.38
N LEU A 391 -5.94 17.38 -1.03
CA LEU A 391 -6.14 17.18 -2.48
C LEU A 391 -7.64 17.11 -2.86
N ASP A 392 -8.52 16.69 -1.96
CA ASP A 392 -9.97 16.63 -2.18
C ASP A 392 -10.68 17.99 -2.04
N GLY A 393 -9.94 19.06 -1.72
CA GLY A 393 -10.39 20.43 -1.95
C GLY A 393 -10.34 20.86 -3.43
N ARG A 394 -9.89 19.98 -4.33
CA ARG A 394 -9.80 20.18 -5.78
C ARG A 394 -10.61 19.09 -6.52
N MET A 395 -10.96 19.32 -7.79
CA MET A 395 -11.74 18.39 -8.64
C MET A 395 -11.18 16.97 -8.76
#